data_AF-A0A2N6CJN3-F1
#
_entry.id   AF-A0A2N6CJN3-F1
#
_cell.length_a   1.000
_cell.length_b   1.000
_cell.length_c   1.000
_cell.angle_alpha   90.00
_cell.angle_beta   90.00
_cell.angle_gamma   90.00
#
_symmetry.space_group_name_H-M   'P 1'
#
loop_
_entity.id
_entity.type
_entity.pdbx_description
1 polymer ?
#
loop_
_entity_poly.entity_id
_entity_poly.type
_entity_poly.pdbx_seq_one_letter_code
_entity_poly.pdbx_strand_id
1 'polypeptide(L)'
;MAHQTDTSNMAVFCDFENIALGVRDAKYEQFDIEKVLERLLLKGSIVVKKAYCDWERYKQFKQPMHEASFELIEIPHVRLSGKNSADIRMVVDALDLCYTKAHVDAFVIIS
;
A
#
# COMPACT_ATOMS: atom_id res chain seq x y z
N MET A 1 24.66 -1.88 -28.49
CA MET A 1 24.37 -1.13 -27.25
C MET A 1 23.54 -2.06 -26.39
N ALA A 2 24.03 -2.43 -25.20
CA ALA A 2 23.26 -3.29 -24.30
C ALA A 2 21.98 -2.55 -23.90
N HIS A 3 20.83 -3.21 -24.01
CA HIS A 3 19.60 -2.70 -23.42
C HIS A 3 19.82 -2.78 -21.91
N GLN A 4 20.14 -1.65 -21.29
CA GLN A 4 20.11 -1.54 -19.83
C GLN A 4 18.64 -1.78 -19.47
N THR A 5 18.32 -2.97 -18.99
CA THR A 5 17.02 -3.25 -18.40
C THR A 5 16.97 -2.43 -17.12
N ASP A 6 16.59 -1.16 -17.23
CA ASP A 6 16.33 -0.31 -16.08
C ASP A 6 15.19 -0.96 -15.30
N THR A 7 15.54 -1.56 -14.17
CA THR A 7 14.58 -2.11 -13.24
C THR A 7 13.74 -0.95 -12.70
N SER A 8 12.46 -0.91 -13.06
CA SER A 8 11.55 0.16 -12.65
C SER A 8 11.43 0.21 -11.12
N ASN A 9 11.69 1.38 -10.54
CA ASN A 9 11.51 1.61 -9.11
C ASN A 9 10.04 1.96 -8.82
N MET A 10 9.40 1.12 -8.03
CA MET A 10 7.99 1.25 -7.67
C MET A 10 7.81 1.75 -6.24
N ALA A 11 6.86 2.65 -6.05
CA ALA A 11 6.33 3.02 -4.76
C ALA A 11 4.93 2.43 -4.59
N VAL A 12 4.77 1.55 -3.60
CA VAL A 12 3.52 0.85 -3.32
C VAL A 12 2.77 1.54 -2.19
N PHE A 13 1.54 1.94 -2.49
CA PHE A 13 0.60 2.54 -1.55
C PHE A 13 -0.62 1.63 -1.46
N CYS A 14 -0.92 1.17 -0.25
CA CYS A 14 -1.97 0.20 0.01
C CYS A 14 -3.05 0.82 0.90
N ASP A 15 -4.22 1.08 0.35
CA ASP A 15 -5.43 1.31 1.12
C ASP A 15 -5.93 -0.03 1.67
N PHE A 16 -5.43 -0.38 2.85
CA PHE A 16 -5.76 -1.67 3.45
C PHE A 16 -7.19 -1.70 3.99
N GLU A 17 -7.76 -0.54 4.35
CA GLU A 17 -9.14 -0.48 4.81
C GLU A 17 -10.11 -0.91 3.71
N ASN A 18 -9.94 -0.39 2.49
CA ASN A 18 -10.77 -0.79 1.35
C ASN A 18 -10.61 -2.29 1.02
N ILE A 19 -9.38 -2.82 1.04
CA ILE A 19 -9.13 -4.26 0.84
C ILE A 19 -9.82 -5.10 1.94
N ALA A 20 -9.68 -4.73 3.21
CA ALA A 20 -10.24 -5.47 4.32
C ALA A 20 -11.78 -5.46 4.32
N LEU A 21 -12.40 -4.35 3.91
CA LEU A 21 -13.85 -4.26 3.69
C LEU A 21 -14.27 -5.17 2.52
N GLY A 22 -13.57 -5.10 1.37
CA GLY A 22 -13.89 -5.89 0.19
C GLY A 22 -13.80 -7.40 0.42
N VAL A 23 -12.74 -7.87 1.10
CA VAL A 23 -12.55 -9.30 1.43
C VAL A 23 -13.66 -9.81 2.32
N ARG A 24 -14.04 -9.03 3.34
CA ARG A 24 -15.12 -9.39 4.27
C ARG A 24 -16.46 -9.48 3.54
N ASP A 25 -16.77 -8.48 2.73
CA ASP A 25 -18.07 -8.38 2.07
C ASP A 25 -18.23 -9.44 0.96
N ALA A 26 -17.14 -9.79 0.28
CA ALA A 26 -17.11 -10.85 -0.73
C ALA A 26 -16.95 -12.28 -0.17
N LYS A 27 -16.76 -12.43 1.15
CA LYS A 27 -16.51 -13.71 1.83
C LYS A 27 -15.32 -14.49 1.24
N TYR A 28 -14.29 -13.78 0.79
CA TYR A 28 -13.07 -14.42 0.32
C TYR A 28 -12.26 -14.97 1.49
N GLU A 29 -11.35 -15.91 1.17
CA GLU A 29 -10.26 -16.27 2.08
C GLU A 29 -9.44 -15.03 2.46
N GLN A 30 -8.65 -15.17 3.53
CA GLN A 30 -7.83 -14.08 4.05
C GLN A 30 -6.93 -13.50 2.95
N PHE A 31 -6.97 -12.17 2.79
CA PHE A 31 -6.09 -11.46 1.87
C PHE A 31 -4.63 -11.72 2.21
N ASP A 32 -3.86 -12.07 1.19
CA ASP A 32 -2.45 -12.41 1.28
C ASP A 32 -1.64 -11.41 0.45
N ILE A 33 -0.97 -10.49 1.15
CA ILE A 33 -0.21 -9.41 0.53
C ILE A 33 1.04 -9.92 -0.20
N GLU A 34 1.59 -11.06 0.22
CA GLU A 34 2.82 -11.61 -0.37
C GLU A 34 2.60 -11.98 -1.83
N LYS A 35 1.45 -12.56 -2.17
CA LYS A 35 1.08 -12.86 -3.57
C LYS A 35 1.06 -11.62 -4.46
N VAL A 36 0.65 -10.48 -3.91
CA VAL A 36 0.67 -9.20 -4.64
C VAL A 36 2.10 -8.71 -4.80
N LEU A 37 2.90 -8.76 -3.72
CA LEU A 37 4.31 -8.35 -3.73
C LEU A 37 5.14 -9.18 -4.71
N GLU A 38 5.00 -10.50 -4.72
CA GLU A 38 5.64 -11.40 -5.67
C GLU A 38 5.37 -10.97 -7.12
N ARG A 39 4.11 -10.62 -7.43
CA ARG A 39 3.73 -10.19 -8.77
C ARG A 39 4.32 -8.83 -9.15
N LEU A 40 4.46 -7.93 -8.18
CA LEU A 40 5.09 -6.62 -8.36
C LEU A 40 6.59 -6.74 -8.54
N LEU A 41 7.27 -7.62 -7.79
CA LEU A 41 8.71 -7.85 -7.91
C LEU A 41 9.12 -8.34 -9.31
N LEU A 42 8.22 -8.99 -10.05
CA LEU A 42 8.42 -9.34 -11.47
C LEU A 42 8.42 -8.12 -12.41
N LYS A 43 7.93 -6.96 -11.97
CA LYS A 43 7.85 -5.72 -12.76
C LYS A 43 8.96 -4.72 -12.43
N GLY A 44 9.63 -4.88 -11.30
CA GLY A 44 10.62 -3.90 -10.83
C GLY A 44 10.95 -4.01 -9.35
N SER A 45 11.74 -3.06 -8.87
CA SER A 45 12.17 -2.97 -7.47
C SER A 45 11.19 -2.13 -6.67
N ILE A 46 10.74 -2.62 -5.51
CA ILE A 46 9.87 -1.84 -4.63
C ILE A 46 10.75 -1.03 -3.67
N VAL A 47 10.71 0.29 -3.81
CA VAL A 47 11.54 1.23 -3.01
C VAL A 47 10.76 1.93 -1.90
N VAL A 48 9.43 1.88 -1.95
CA VAL A 48 8.52 2.37 -0.90
C VAL A 48 7.36 1.41 -0.75
N LYS A 49 6.95 1.13 0.49
CA LYS A 49 5.75 0.37 0.84
C LYS A 49 5.05 1.07 2.00
N LYS A 50 3.87 1.61 1.76
CA LYS A 50 3.03 2.24 2.79
C LYS A 50 1.63 1.61 2.79
N ALA A 51 1.10 1.34 3.96
CA ALA A 51 -0.25 0.81 4.12
C ALA A 51 -1.07 1.69 5.07
N TYR A 52 -2.27 2.08 4.65
CA TYR A 52 -3.16 3.02 5.33
C TYR A 52 -4.36 2.25 5.89
N CYS A 53 -4.56 2.31 7.20
CA CYS A 53 -5.64 1.58 7.86
C CYS A 53 -5.92 2.10 9.27
N ASP A 54 -7.14 1.86 9.77
CA ASP A 54 -7.39 1.78 11.21
C ASP A 54 -6.84 0.44 11.74
N TRP A 55 -5.59 0.41 12.15
CA TRP A 55 -4.95 -0.83 12.52
C TRP A 55 -5.42 -1.35 13.88
N GLU A 56 -6.02 -0.49 14.71
CA GLU A 56 -6.72 -0.92 15.92
C GLU A 56 -7.95 -1.75 15.60
N ARG A 57 -8.64 -1.47 14.49
CA ARG A 57 -9.75 -2.29 14.00
C ARG A 57 -9.30 -3.58 13.33
N TYR A 58 -8.16 -3.57 12.66
CA TYR A 58 -7.65 -4.69 11.85
C TYR A 58 -6.34 -5.31 12.40
N LYS A 59 -6.26 -5.50 13.73
CA LYS A 59 -5.04 -5.94 14.45
C LYS A 59 -4.40 -7.21 13.90
N GLN A 60 -5.22 -8.17 13.48
CA GLN A 60 -4.74 -9.45 12.93
C GLN A 60 -3.89 -9.31 11.65
N PHE A 61 -3.98 -8.16 10.98
CA PHE A 61 -3.19 -7.88 9.78
C PHE A 61 -1.96 -7.00 10.05
N LYS A 62 -1.79 -6.44 11.26
CA LYS A 62 -0.60 -5.64 11.62
C LYS A 62 0.69 -6.43 11.41
N GLN A 63 0.75 -7.64 11.98
CA GLN A 63 1.94 -8.50 11.91
C GLN A 63 2.33 -8.85 10.47
N PRO A 64 1.46 -9.47 9.64
CA PRO A 64 1.85 -9.84 8.27
C PRO A 64 2.20 -8.64 7.40
N MET A 65 1.51 -7.49 7.56
CA MET A 65 1.86 -6.28 6.81
C MET A 65 3.22 -5.71 7.25
N HIS A 66 3.55 -5.77 8.54
CA HIS A 66 4.86 -5.37 9.06
C HIS A 66 5.97 -6.32 8.61
N GLU A 67 5.73 -7.64 8.62
CA GLU A 67 6.65 -8.65 8.10
C GLU A 67 6.93 -8.47 6.61
N ALA A 68 5.94 -8.01 5.85
CA ALA A 68 6.06 -7.61 4.45
C ALA A 68 6.79 -6.26 4.22
N SER A 69 7.32 -5.65 5.30
CA SER A 69 8.05 -4.37 5.32
C SER A 69 7.21 -3.15 4.89
N PHE A 70 5.91 -3.16 5.16
CA PHE A 70 5.10 -1.94 5.02
C PHE A 70 5.30 -1.00 6.20
N GLU A 71 5.44 0.29 5.90
CA GLU A 71 5.18 1.34 6.88
C GLU A 71 3.67 1.37 7.17
N LEU A 72 3.29 1.07 8.41
CA LEU A 72 1.90 1.03 8.84
C LEU A 72 1.45 2.44 9.24
N ILE A 73 0.70 3.10 8.36
CA ILE A 73 0.14 4.43 8.59
C ILE A 73 -1.22 4.28 9.28
N GLU A 74 -1.31 4.77 10.51
CA GLU A 74 -2.56 4.75 11.28
C GLU A 74 -3.52 5.82 10.78
N ILE A 75 -4.74 5.40 10.44
CA ILE A 75 -5.85 6.25 10.03
C ILE A 75 -7.00 6.06 11.03
N PRO A 76 -7.00 6.80 12.15
CA PRO A 76 -8.01 6.62 13.19
C PRO A 76 -9.39 7.07 12.70
N HIS A 77 -10.39 6.22 12.90
CA HIS A 77 -11.78 6.54 12.58
C HIS A 77 -12.42 7.49 13.63
N VAL A 78 -12.15 8.79 13.51
CA VAL A 78 -12.84 9.83 14.29
C VAL A 78 -14.21 10.15 13.64
N ARG A 79 -15.27 9.45 14.09
CA ARG A 79 -16.74 9.56 13.83
C ARG A 79 -17.26 10.34 12.58
N LEU A 80 -18.31 9.75 11.96
CA LEU A 80 -19.24 10.25 10.92
C LEU A 80 -18.67 10.67 9.54
N SER A 81 -17.46 11.25 9.44
CA SER A 81 -16.91 11.75 8.16
C SER A 81 -15.56 11.14 7.74
N GLY A 82 -15.02 10.17 8.48
CA GLY A 82 -13.68 9.62 8.30
C GLY A 82 -13.45 8.69 7.10
N LYS A 83 -14.46 8.47 6.25
CA LYS A 83 -14.37 7.48 5.15
C LYS A 83 -13.30 7.80 4.10
N ASN A 84 -12.93 9.07 3.94
CA ASN A 84 -11.95 9.48 2.93
C ASN A 84 -10.57 9.79 3.52
N SER A 85 -10.37 9.55 4.82
CA SER A 85 -9.13 9.92 5.50
C SER A 85 -7.93 9.13 4.99
N ALA A 86 -8.12 7.84 4.68
CA ALA A 86 -7.08 6.99 4.11
C ALA A 86 -6.69 7.48 2.71
N ASP A 87 -7.68 7.68 1.82
CA ASP A 87 -7.47 8.21 0.47
C ASP A 87 -6.72 9.55 0.48
N ILE A 88 -7.18 10.51 1.28
CA ILE A 88 -6.57 11.84 1.38
C ILE A 88 -5.13 11.72 1.85
N ARG A 89 -4.87 10.93 2.90
CA ARG A 89 -3.53 10.75 3.44
C ARG A 89 -2.61 10.05 2.44
N MET A 90 -3.11 9.04 1.75
CA MET A 90 -2.37 8.32 0.70
C MET A 90 -2.00 9.26 -0.45
N VAL A 91 -2.92 10.11 -0.90
CA VAL A 91 -2.65 11.12 -1.95
C VAL A 91 -1.58 12.11 -1.51
N VAL A 92 -1.67 12.64 -0.28
CA VAL A 92 -0.66 13.58 0.25
C VAL A 92 0.73 12.93 0.28
N ASP A 93 0.83 11.73 0.85
CA ASP A 93 2.10 10.99 0.92
C ASP A 93 2.66 10.66 -0.48
N ALA A 94 1.79 10.34 -1.44
CA ALA A 94 2.20 10.06 -2.82
C ALA A 94 2.71 11.31 -3.53
N LEU A 95 2.04 12.45 -3.36
CA LEU A 95 2.48 13.74 -3.89
C LEU A 95 3.84 14.15 -3.28
N ASP A 96 3.98 14.05 -1.96
CA ASP A 96 5.26 14.32 -1.29
C ASP A 96 6.37 13.43 -1.84
N LEU A 97 6.08 12.16 -2.12
CA LEU A 97 7.04 11.24 -2.71
C LEU A 97 7.43 11.64 -4.14
N CYS A 98 6.47 12.06 -4.98
CA CYS A 98 6.73 12.57 -6.33
C CYS A 98 7.74 13.73 -6.32
N TYR A 99 7.68 14.61 -5.31
CA TYR A 99 8.59 15.74 -5.20
C TYR A 99 9.93 15.40 -4.55
N THR A 100 9.98 14.40 -3.66
CA THR A 100 11.17 14.11 -2.85
C THR A 100 12.02 12.95 -3.36
N LYS A 101 11.45 12.03 -4.17
CA LYS A 101 12.15 10.86 -4.71
C LYS A 101 12.01 10.77 -6.23
N ALA A 102 12.79 11.58 -6.94
CA ALA A 102 12.81 11.64 -8.40
C ALA A 102 13.19 10.33 -9.12
N HIS A 103 13.69 9.32 -8.40
CA HIS A 103 14.05 8.01 -8.95
C HIS A 103 12.89 6.99 -8.91
N VAL A 104 11.72 7.37 -8.40
CA VAL A 104 10.51 6.53 -8.46
C VAL A 104 9.93 6.63 -9.87
N ASP A 105 9.83 5.48 -10.55
CA ASP A 105 9.34 5.41 -11.93
C ASP A 105 7.84 5.10 -12.00
N ALA A 106 7.30 4.43 -10.98
CA ALA A 106 5.91 3.99 -10.96
C ALA A 106 5.29 4.06 -9.57
N PHE A 107 4.04 4.50 -9.53
CA PHE A 107 3.18 4.44 -8.35
C PHE A 107 2.22 3.26 -8.50
N VAL A 108 2.22 2.37 -7.52
CA VAL A 108 1.32 1.22 -7.44
C VAL A 108 0.32 1.49 -6.35
N ILE A 109 -0.97 1.55 -6.71
CA ILE A 109 -2.08 1.70 -5.77
C ILE A 109 -2.76 0.35 -5.61
N ILE A 110 -2.88 -0.10 -4.36
CA ILE A 110 -3.67 -1.26 -3.96
C ILE A 110 -4.86 -0.70 -3.17
N SER A 111 -6.08 -0.90 -3.66
CA SER A 111 -7.32 -0.42 -3.04
C SER A 111 -8.48 -1.34 -3.39
#